data_AF-A0A9X2AR96-F1
#
_entry.id   AF-A0A9X2AR96-F1
#
_cell.length_a   1.000
_cell.length_b   1.000
_cell.length_c   1.000
_cell.angle_alpha   90.00
_cell.angle_beta   90.00
_cell.angle_gamma   90.00
#
_symmetry.space_group_name_H-M   'P 1'
#
loop_
_entity.id
_entity.type
_entity.pdbx_description
1 polymer ?
#
loop_
_entity_poly.entity_id
_entity_poly.type
_entity_poly.pdbx_seq_one_letter_code
_entity_poly.pdbx_strand_id
1 'polypeptide(L)' 'MFTVKVYTKYGYFQYEVKEMASALEHAQLIMERRVYRRSNERGEVEFHEVIKTKVCGEGLASEYPDTFKRT' A
#
# COMPACT_ATOMS: atom_id res chain seq x y z
N MET A 1 1.22 6.64 -13.53
CA MET A 1 1.49 6.99 -12.11
C MET A 1 0.78 5.98 -11.23
N PHE A 2 1.41 5.51 -10.17
CA PHE A 2 0.92 4.41 -9.33
C PHE A 2 0.61 4.92 -7.93
N THR A 3 -0.47 4.45 -7.32
CA THR A 3 -0.86 4.79 -5.95
C THR A 3 -0.61 3.61 -5.05
N VAL A 4 0.18 3.80 -3.99
CA VAL A 4 0.36 2.81 -2.93
C VAL A 4 -0.60 3.13 -1.79
N LYS A 5 -1.45 2.18 -1.44
CA LYS A 5 -2.39 2.26 -0.31
C LYS A 5 -1.92 1.31 0.79
N VAL A 6 -1.63 1.86 1.97
CA VAL A 6 -1.20 1.12 3.16
C VAL A 6 -2.34 1.11 4.15
N TYR A 7 -2.95 -0.04 4.38
CA TYR A 7 -4.08 -0.19 5.29
C TYR A 7 -3.61 -0.56 6.69
N THR A 8 -4.11 0.18 7.67
CA THR A 8 -3.83 0.03 9.09
C THR A 8 -5.13 -0.24 9.84
N LYS A 9 -5.06 -0.45 11.15
CA LYS A 9 -6.25 -0.64 12.00
C LYS A 9 -7.24 0.52 11.93
N TYR A 10 -6.76 1.75 11.70
CA TYR A 10 -7.58 2.96 11.81
C TYR A 10 -7.97 3.57 10.45
N GLY A 11 -7.57 2.95 9.34
CA GLY A 11 -7.84 3.47 8.01
C GLY A 11 -6.78 3.06 7.00
N TYR A 12 -6.46 3.96 6.07
CA TYR A 12 -5.37 3.76 5.14
C TYR A 12 -4.63 5.06 4.82
N PHE A 13 -3.33 4.94 4.58
CA PHE A 13 -2.52 6.00 4.00
C PHE A 13 -2.38 5.75 2.50
N GLN A 14 -2.33 6.83 1.71
CA GLN A 14 -2.09 6.73 0.28
C GLN A 14 -1.06 7.76 -0.18
N TYR A 15 -0.22 7.36 -1.13
CA TYR A 15 0.73 8.25 -1.77
C TYR A 15 1.03 7.76 -3.19
N GLU A 16 1.58 8.65 -4.01
CA GLU A 16 1.83 8.39 -5.43
C GLU A 16 3.31 8.12 -5.69
N VAL A 17 3.57 7.20 -6.61
CA VAL A 17 4.88 6.76 -7.05
C VAL A 17 4.88 6.77 -8.58
N LYS A 18 5.95 7.28 -9.20
CA LYS A 18 6.01 7.41 -10.66
C LYS A 18 6.14 6.05 -11.35
N GLU A 19 6.98 5.17 -10.79
CA GLU A 19 7.36 3.90 -11.39
C GLU A 19 6.68 2.70 -10.71
N MET A 20 6.27 1.72 -11.51
CA MET A 20 5.61 0.50 -11.02
C MET A 20 6.53 -0.33 -10.13
N ALA A 21 7.77 -0.51 -10.56
CA ALA A 21 8.77 -1.30 -9.84
C ALA A 21 8.97 -0.76 -8.41
N SER A 22 9.16 0.55 -8.27
CA SER A 22 9.26 1.21 -6.97
C SER A 22 7.98 1.06 -6.13
N ALA A 23 6.80 1.18 -6.76
CA ALA A 23 5.53 1.02 -6.04
C ALA A 23 5.36 -0.40 -5.47
N LEU A 24 5.78 -1.42 -6.23
CA LEU A 24 5.78 -2.81 -5.80
C LEU A 24 6.81 -3.08 -4.70
N GLU A 25 8.03 -2.56 -4.86
CA GLU A 25 9.10 -2.68 -3.84
C GLU A 25 8.67 -2.06 -2.51
N HIS A 26 8.08 -0.86 -2.55
CA HIS A 26 7.51 -0.21 -1.37
C HIS A 26 6.43 -1.09 -0.72
N ALA A 27 5.48 -1.58 -1.51
CA ALA A 27 4.39 -2.41 -1.00
C ALA A 27 4.90 -3.71 -0.37
N GLN A 28 5.94 -4.33 -0.95
CA GLN A 28 6.59 -5.54 -0.44
C GLN A 28 7.33 -5.26 0.87
N LEU A 29 8.19 -4.24 0.91
CA LEU A 29 8.96 -3.88 2.11
C LEU A 29 8.05 -3.54 3.30
N ILE A 30 6.96 -2.82 3.04
CA ILE A 30 5.98 -2.46 4.06
C ILE A 30 5.26 -3.70 4.61
N MET A 31 4.92 -4.66 3.74
CA MET A 31 4.28 -5.91 4.15
C MET A 31 5.23 -6.85 4.91
N GLU A 32 6.50 -6.93 4.49
CA GLU A 32 7.53 -7.72 5.16
C GLU A 32 7.78 -7.22 6.59
N ARG A 33 7.90 -5.90 6.75
CA ARG A 33 8.15 -5.29 8.06
C ARG A 33 6.91 -5.21 8.94
N ARG A 34 5.71 -5.32 8.36
CA ARG A 34 4.41 -5.14 9.03
C ARG A 34 4.24 -3.80 9.77
N VAL A 35 5.15 -2.85 9.56
CA VAL A 35 5.16 -1.54 10.20
C VAL A 35 5.40 -0.48 9.14
N TYR A 36 4.49 0.49 9.08
CA TYR A 36 4.59 1.66 8.24
C TYR A 36 5.07 2.86 9.07
N ARG A 37 6.27 3.34 8.75
CA ARG A 37 6.88 4.52 9.37
C ARG A 37 6.62 5.75 8.50
N ARG A 38 6.07 6.82 9.08
CA ARG A 38 5.83 8.09 8.38
C ARG A 38 6.10 9.29 9.29
N SER A 39 6.30 10.46 8.67
CA SER A 39 6.25 11.74 9.38
C SER A 39 4.83 12.31 9.33
N ASN A 40 4.32 12.79 10.46
CA ASN A 40 3.04 13.49 10.53
C ASN A 40 3.21 14.99 10.19
N GLU A 41 2.10 15.75 10.18
CA GLU A 41 2.11 17.20 9.87
C GLU A 41 2.91 18.04 10.88
N ARG A 42 3.16 17.49 12.07
CA ARG A 42 3.98 18.11 13.11
C ARG A 42 5.47 17.75 12.99
N GLY A 43 5.83 16.93 12.00
CA GLY A 43 7.20 16.45 11.80
C GLY A 43 7.61 15.29 12.71
N GLU A 44 6.69 14.76 13.52
CA GLU A 44 6.95 13.63 14.40
C GLU A 44 6.90 12.31 13.62
N VAL A 45 7.69 11.33 14.05
CA VAL A 45 7.73 10.00 13.42
C VAL A 45 6.68 9.10 14.07
N GLU A 46 5.75 8.61 13.26
CA GLU A 46 4.70 7.68 13.66
C GLU A 46 4.95 6.30 13.05
N PHE A 47 4.51 5.28 13.79
CA PHE A 47 4.58 3.88 13.39
C PHE A 47 3.17 3.30 13.41
N HIS A 48 2.76 2.67 12.30
CA HIS A 48 1.48 2.02 12.19
C HIS A 48 1.63 0.56 11.81
N GLU A 49 0.91 -0.32 12.50
CA GLU A 49 0.80 -1.72 12.13
C GLU A 49 0.05 -1.86 10.80
N VAL A 50 0.60 -2.68 9.90
CA VAL A 50 0.10 -2.85 8.54
C VAL A 50 -0.66 -4.16 8.40
N ILE A 51 -1.93 -4.03 8.01
CA ILE A 51 -2.82 -5.16 7.73
C ILE A 51 -2.61 -5.65 6.29
N LYS A 52 -2.62 -4.71 5.34
CA LYS A 52 -2.45 -5.00 3.90
C LYS A 52 -1.90 -3.78 3.16
N THR A 53 -1.21 -4.02 2.05
CA THR A 53 -0.87 -2.98 1.07
C THR A 53 -1.58 -3.27 -0.25
N LYS A 54 -1.90 -2.23 -1.01
CA LYS A 54 -2.41 -2.34 -2.38
C LYS A 54 -1.70 -1.33 -3.26
N VAL A 55 -1.24 -1.76 -4.44
CA VAL A 55 -0.78 -0.86 -5.48
C VAL A 55 -1.90 -0.73 -6.51
N CYS A 56 -2.25 0.50 -6.87
CA CYS A 56 -3.28 0.82 -7.87
C CYS A 56 -2.65 1.65 -9.00
N GLY A 57 -3.10 1.47 -10.23
CA GLY A 57 -2.54 2.14 -11.40
C GLY A 57 -2.85 1.40 -12.70
N GLU A 58 -2.50 2.00 -13.83
CA GLU A 58 -2.66 1.39 -15.15
C GLU A 58 -1.72 0.19 -15.32
N GLY A 59 -2.18 -0.86 -16.00
CA GLY A 59 -1.38 -2.07 -16.24
C GLY A 59 -1.26 -3.03 -15.04
N LEU A 60 -1.96 -2.76 -13.93
CA LEU A 60 -1.99 -3.64 -12.74
C LEU A 60 -3.21 -4.58 -12.72
N ALA A 61 -3.89 -4.76 -13.86
CA ALA A 61 -4.92 -5.79 -13.96
C ALA A 61 -4.25 -7.16 -13.75
N SER A 62 -4.74 -7.91 -12.76
CA SER A 62 -4.31 -9.30 -12.59
C SER A 62 -4.70 -10.10 -13.83
N GLU A 63 -3.79 -10.92 -14.35
CA GLU A 63 -4.13 -11.96 -15.36
C GLU A 63 -5.23 -12.90 -14.85
N TYR A 64 -5.38 -13.01 -13.52
CA TYR A 64 -6.37 -13.82 -12.84
C TYR A 64 -7.17 -12.94 -11.88
N PRO A 65 -8.27 -12.30 -12.31
CA PRO A 65 -9.08 -11.49 -11.42
C PRO A 65 -9.78 -12.38 -10.39
N ASP A 66 -9.46 -12.19 -9.11
CA ASP A 66 -10.16 -12.85 -8.00
C ASP A 66 -11.67 -12.56 -8.08
N THR A 67 -12.45 -13.59 -8.43
CA THR A 67 -13.91 -13.46 -8.52
C THR A 67 -14.52 -13.84 -7.18
N PHE A 68 -14.99 -12.86 -6.41
CA PHE A 68 -15.73 -13.13 -5.18
C PHE A 68 -17.10 -13.71 -5.52
N LYS A 69 -17.29 -15.02 -5.30
CA LYS A 69 -18.60 -15.69 -5.42
C LYS A 69 -19.21 -15.81 -4.03
N ARG A 70 -20.31 -15.09 -3.80
CA ARG A 70 -21.16 -15.27 -2.61
C ARG A 70 -22.17 -16.37 -2.95
N THR A 71 -22.18 -17.44 -2.16
CA THR A 71 -23.22 -18.48 -2.24
C THR A 71 -24.53 -17.97 -1.69
#